data_AF-A0A0G0PDQ2-F1
#
_entry.id   AF-A0A0G0PDQ2-F1
#
_cell.length_a   1.000
_cell.length_b   1.000
_cell.length_c   1.000
_cell.angle_alpha   90.00
_cell.angle_beta   90.00
_cell.angle_gamma   90.00
#
_symmetry.space_group_name_H-M   'P 1'
#
loop_
_entity.id
_entity.type
_entity.pdbx_description
1 polymer ?
#
loop_
_entity_poly.entity_id
_entity_poly.type
_entity_poly.pdbx_seq_one_letter_code
_entity_poly.pdbx_strand_id
1 'polypeptide(L)' 'MSKWWERLGIGVSPTQGEQKMSVVGNEAWLKAQDITDARRLIESGKATGDNEMIETGKARLRFALGKQTPEDEDLFRKK' A
#
# COMPACT_ATOMS: atom_id res chain seq x y z
N MET A 1 22.18 -15.03 14.91
CA MET A 1 23.14 -13.95 14.54
C MET A 1 22.60 -12.65 15.11
N SER A 2 23.32 -11.98 16.02
CA SER A 2 22.89 -10.67 16.55
C SER A 2 23.09 -9.57 15.52
N LYS A 3 22.15 -8.64 15.47
CA LYS A 3 22.14 -7.56 14.48
C LYS A 3 23.16 -6.50 14.89
N TRP A 4 23.90 -5.92 13.94
CA TRP A 4 25.07 -5.08 14.23
C TRP A 4 24.75 -3.83 15.07
N TRP A 5 23.52 -3.32 15.01
CA TRP A 5 23.04 -2.17 15.77
C TRP A 5 22.79 -2.45 17.26
N GLU A 6 22.55 -3.70 17.64
CA GLU A 6 22.39 -4.09 19.06
C GLU A 6 23.71 -3.91 19.85
N ARG A 7 24.85 -3.96 19.16
CA ARG A 7 26.18 -3.75 19.76
C ARG A 7 26.47 -2.29 20.10
N LEU A 8 25.67 -1.35 19.59
CA LEU A 8 25.84 0.09 19.82
C LEU A 8 25.04 0.58 21.03
N GLY A 9 24.28 -0.28 21.72
CA GLY A 9 23.46 0.11 22.88
C GLY A 9 22.30 1.05 22.54
N ILE A 10 22.05 1.28 21.25
CA ILE A 10 20.94 2.09 20.77
C ILE A 10 19.72 1.19 20.81
N GLY A 11 18.84 1.42 21.77
CA GLY A 11 17.52 0.79 21.81
C GLY A 11 16.71 1.23 20.60
N VAL A 12 16.84 0.49 19.49
CA VAL A 12 16.01 0.73 18.30
C VAL A 12 14.65 0.09 18.58
N SER A 13 13.77 0.84 19.22
CA SER A 13 12.37 0.44 19.34
C SER A 13 11.76 0.37 17.95
N PRO A 14 11.09 -0.74 17.57
CA PRO A 14 10.49 -0.84 16.25
C PRO A 14 9.50 0.31 16.06
N THR A 15 9.54 0.93 14.89
CA THR A 15 8.59 1.97 14.50
C THR A 15 7.16 1.42 14.54
N GLN A 16 6.17 2.30 14.63
CA GLN A 16 4.76 1.88 14.65
C GLN A 16 4.36 1.06 13.41
N GLY A 17 5.04 1.28 12.28
CA GLY A 17 4.92 0.47 11.06
C GLY A 17 5.51 -0.94 11.22
N GLU A 18 6.70 -1.06 11.78
CA GLU A 18 7.37 -2.34 12.06
C GLU A 18 6.61 -3.17 13.12
N GLN A 19 6.06 -2.51 14.15
CA GLN A 19 5.22 -3.16 15.16
C GLN A 19 3.92 -3.71 14.56
N LYS A 20 3.29 -2.99 13.64
CA LYS A 20 2.09 -3.49 12.93
C LYS A 20 2.43 -4.63 11.97
N MET A 21 3.56 -4.54 11.29
CA MET A 21 4.06 -5.58 10.37
C MET A 21 4.32 -6.91 11.09
N SER A 22 4.88 -6.88 12.30
CA SER A 22 5.15 -8.09 13.08
C SER A 22 3.89 -8.81 13.58
N VAL A 23 2.76 -8.10 13.68
CA VAL A 23 1.51 -8.62 14.27
C VAL A 23 0.54 -9.20 13.24
N VAL A 24 0.47 -8.63 12.04
CA VAL A 24 -0.59 -8.95 11.05
C VAL A 24 -0.09 -9.87 9.93
N GLY A 25 1.23 -10.08 9.82
CA GLY A 25 1.85 -10.81 8.71
C GLY A 25 1.95 -9.95 7.45
N ASN A 26 2.98 -10.21 6.65
CA ASN A 26 3.36 -9.36 5.52
C ASN A 26 2.22 -9.14 4.51
N GLU A 27 1.44 -10.17 4.19
CA GLU A 27 0.40 -10.07 3.16
C GLU A 27 -0.79 -9.22 3.59
N ALA A 28 -1.25 -9.35 4.83
CA ALA A 28 -2.37 -8.57 5.34
C ALA A 28 -2.00 -7.09 5.56
N TRP A 29 -0.75 -6.82 5.97
CA TRP A 29 -0.22 -5.47 6.08
C TRP A 29 -0.07 -4.81 4.69
N LEU A 30 0.53 -5.51 3.72
CA LEU A 30 0.66 -5.02 2.34
C LEU A 30 -0.72 -4.72 1.73
N LYS A 31 -1.70 -5.61 1.93
CA LYS A 31 -3.06 -5.40 1.46
C LYS A 31 -3.72 -4.16 2.08
N ALA A 32 -3.52 -3.93 3.39
CA ALA A 32 -4.05 -2.74 4.06
C ALA A 32 -3.36 -1.44 3.57
N GLN A 33 -2.06 -1.52 3.30
CA GLN A 33 -1.29 -0.43 2.72
C GLN A 33 -1.77 -0.11 1.30
N ASP A 34 -1.97 -1.10 0.44
CA ASP A 34 -2.48 -0.93 -0.92
C ASP A 34 -3.87 -0.28 -0.94
N ILE A 35 -4.77 -0.67 -0.03
CA ILE A 35 -6.09 -0.04 0.11
C ILE A 35 -5.94 1.44 0.51
N THR A 36 -5.02 1.74 1.42
CA THR A 36 -4.79 3.11 1.91
C THR A 36 -4.25 3.99 0.81
N ASP A 37 -3.26 3.51 0.06
CA ASP A 37 -2.63 4.27 -1.02
C ASP A 37 -3.58 4.45 -2.21
N ALA A 38 -4.40 3.43 -2.53
CA ALA A 38 -5.46 3.57 -3.55
C ALA A 38 -6.47 4.66 -3.18
N ARG A 39 -6.88 4.75 -1.92
CA ARG A 39 -7.81 5.79 -1.44
C ARG A 39 -7.20 7.19 -1.53
N ARG A 40 -5.95 7.34 -1.09
CA ARG A 40 -5.22 8.62 -1.21
C ARG A 40 -5.12 9.07 -2.66
N LEU A 41 -4.86 8.15 -3.58
CA LEU A 41 -4.80 8.45 -5.00
C LEU A 41 -6.13 9.02 -5.53
N ILE A 42 -7.26 8.41 -5.13
CA ILE A 42 -8.60 8.91 -5.48
C ILE A 42 -8.84 10.31 -4.88
N GLU A 43 -8.48 10.53 -3.62
CA GLU A 43 -8.65 11.82 -2.95
C GLU A 43 -7.82 12.91 -3.59
N SER A 44 -6.55 12.63 -3.91
CA SER A 44 -5.67 13.55 -4.64
C SER A 44 -6.23 13.87 -6.03
N GLY A 45 -6.69 12.87 -6.78
CA GLY A 45 -7.28 13.08 -8.11
C GLY A 45 -8.55 13.93 -8.04
N LYS A 46 -9.39 13.76 -7.01
CA LYS A 46 -10.55 14.64 -6.77
C LYS A 46 -10.14 16.07 -6.44
N ALA A 47 -9.06 16.25 -5.66
CA ALA A 47 -8.57 17.58 -5.29
C ALA A 47 -7.96 18.33 -6.49
N THR A 48 -7.34 17.61 -7.43
CA THR A 48 -6.69 18.20 -8.62
C THR A 48 -7.56 18.22 -9.87
N GLY A 49 -8.69 17.49 -9.87
CA GLY A 49 -9.52 17.28 -11.07
C GLY A 49 -8.93 16.27 -12.06
N ASP A 50 -7.95 15.47 -11.64
CA ASP A 50 -7.30 14.46 -12.46
C ASP A 50 -8.12 13.15 -12.47
N ASN A 51 -8.89 12.97 -13.54
CA ASN A 51 -9.71 11.78 -13.74
C ASN A 51 -8.88 10.50 -13.93
N GLU A 52 -7.68 10.57 -14.50
CA GLU A 52 -6.81 9.41 -14.69
C GLU A 52 -6.30 8.88 -13.35
N MET A 53 -5.95 9.79 -12.45
CA MET A 53 -5.56 9.47 -11.07
C MET A 53 -6.72 8.81 -10.30
N ILE A 54 -7.95 9.30 -10.49
CA ILE A 54 -9.15 8.72 -9.89
C ILE A 54 -9.38 7.29 -10.40
N GLU A 55 -9.37 7.07 -11.72
CA GLU A 55 -9.61 5.75 -12.31
C GLU A 55 -8.51 4.75 -11.94
N THR A 56 -7.25 5.19 -11.93
CA THR A 56 -6.13 4.37 -11.45
C THR A 56 -6.31 3.98 -9.98
N GLY A 57 -6.74 4.91 -9.13
CA GLY A 57 -7.02 4.65 -7.73
C GLY A 57 -8.16 3.66 -7.52
N LYS A 58 -9.25 3.77 -8.30
CA LYS A 58 -10.37 2.81 -8.27
C LYS A 58 -9.94 1.41 -8.72
N ALA A 59 -9.14 1.31 -9.78
CA ALA A 59 -8.61 0.04 -10.27
C ALA A 59 -7.74 -0.65 -9.20
N ARG A 60 -6.83 0.10 -8.57
CA ARG A 60 -5.98 -0.41 -7.47
C ARG A 60 -6.80 -0.86 -6.26
N LEU A 61 -7.84 -0.12 -5.91
CA LEU A 61 -8.73 -0.49 -4.81
C LEU A 61 -9.49 -1.79 -5.11
N ARG A 62 -9.97 -1.96 -6.34
CA ARG A 62 -10.61 -3.20 -6.79
C ARG A 62 -9.65 -4.39 -6.72
N PHE A 63 -8.42 -4.23 -7.20
CA PHE A 63 -7.38 -5.25 -7.11
C PHE A 63 -7.10 -5.65 -5.66
N ALA A 64 -6.88 -4.68 -4.77
CA ALA A 64 -6.62 -4.93 -3.35
C ALA A 64 -7.80 -5.59 -2.61
N LEU A 65 -9.01 -5.47 -3.13
CA LEU A 65 -10.21 -6.13 -2.58
C LEU A 65 -10.52 -7.48 -3.24
N GLY A 66 -9.76 -7.91 -4.25
CA GLY A 66 -10.05 -9.10 -5.05
C GLY A 66 -11.32 -8.97 -5.90
N LYS A 67 -11.64 -7.74 -6.33
CA LYS A 67 -12.82 -7.37 -7.12
C LYS A 67 -12.44 -6.75 -8.47
N GLN A 68 -11.29 -7.13 -9.03
CA GLN A 68 -10.84 -6.61 -10.33
C GLN A 68 -11.85 -6.93 -11.45
N THR A 69 -11.95 -6.02 -12.42
CA THR A 69 -12.68 -6.24 -13.67
C THR A 69 -11.70 -6.46 -14.83
N PRO A 70 -12.14 -7.02 -15.97
CA PRO A 70 -11.27 -7.18 -17.14
C PRO A 70 -10.62 -5.85 -17.59
N GLU A 71 -11.34 -4.73 -17.47
CA GLU A 71 -10.85 -3.40 -17.83
C GLU A 71 -9.72 -2.91 -16.89
N ASP A 72 -9.71 -3.37 -15.63
CA ASP A 72 -8.60 -3.09 -14.72
C ASP A 72 -7.32 -3.79 -15.17
N GLU A 73 -7.43 -5.02 -15.69
CA GLU A 73 -6.27 -5.76 -16.21
C GLU A 73 -5.64 -5.06 -17.41
N ASP A 74 -6.46 -4.52 -18.31
CA ASP A 74 -5.99 -3.76 -19.47
C ASP A 74 -5.30 -2.45 -19.05
N LEU A 75 -5.79 -1.81 -17.99
CA LEU A 75 -5.18 -0.61 -17.42
C LEU A 75 -3.77 -0.88 -16.89
N PHE A 76 -3.54 -2.07 -16.30
CA PHE A 76 -2.24 -2.48 -15.76
C PHE A 76 -1.32 -3.16 -16.79
N ARG A 77 -1.87 -3.70 -17.90
CA ARG A 77 -1.08 -4.28 -19.02
C ARG A 77 -0.44 -3.23 -19.92
N LYS A 78 -0.95 -2.00 -19.96
CA LYS A 78 -0.49 -0.93 -20.87
C LYS A 78 0.85 -0.26 -20.50
N LYS A 79 1.75 -0.95 -19.79
CA LYS A 79 3.09 -0.44 -19.48
C LYS A 79 4.19 -1.17 -20.25
#